data_AF-A0A945RMC6-F1
#
_entry.id   AF-A0A945RMC6-F1
#
_cell.length_a   1.000
_cell.length_b   1.000
_cell.length_c   1.000
_cell.angle_alpha   90.00
_cell.angle_beta   90.00
_cell.angle_gamma   90.00
#
_symmetry.space_group_name_H-M   'P 1'
#
loop_
_entity.id
_entity.type
_entity.pdbx_description
1 polymer ?
#
loop_
_entity_poly.entity_id
_entity_poly.type
_entity_poly.pdbx_seq_one_letter_code
_entity_poly.pdbx_strand_id
1 'polypeptide(L)'
;MKREKLQVAQSVELGPKDVALVWSDEGLINAYVSDQGLSEAPPQHVLLALAVMMSMDDSEIVGRMWDTFEKMMDDDIQRQSNA
;
A
#
# COMPACT_ATOMS: atom_id res chain seq x y z
N MET A 1 -21.88 1.39 22.07
CA MET A 1 -20.61 2.15 21.96
C MET A 1 -20.93 3.61 21.72
N LYS A 2 -20.52 4.51 22.63
CA LYS A 2 -20.57 5.95 22.37
C LYS A 2 -19.52 6.24 21.29
N ARG A 3 -19.94 6.77 20.13
CA ARG A 3 -19.01 7.35 19.16
C ARG A 3 -18.44 8.60 19.82
N GLU A 4 -17.27 8.49 20.43
CA GLU A 4 -16.52 9.67 20.82
C GLU A 4 -16.34 10.53 19.57
N LYS A 5 -16.56 11.85 19.71
CA LYS A 5 -16.40 12.78 18.58
C LYS A 5 -14.94 12.72 18.14
N LEU A 6 -14.67 12.01 17.04
CA LEU A 6 -13.36 12.03 16.39
C LEU A 6 -13.00 13.49 16.09
N GLN A 7 -11.93 13.97 16.70
CA GLN A 7 -11.37 15.29 16.43
C GLN A 7 -10.15 15.11 15.54
N VAL A 8 -10.14 15.79 14.40
CA VAL A 8 -8.99 15.79 13.50
C VAL A 8 -7.90 16.66 14.14
N ALA A 9 -6.80 16.04 14.56
CA ALA A 9 -5.67 16.74 15.14
C ALA A 9 -4.83 17.48 14.08
N GLN A 10 -4.71 16.89 12.89
CA GLN A 10 -3.93 17.43 11.77
C GLN A 10 -4.38 16.80 10.46
N SER A 11 -4.23 17.54 9.36
CA SER A 11 -4.37 17.03 8.00
C SER A 11 -3.01 17.07 7.30
N VAL A 12 -2.72 16.04 6.50
CA VAL A 12 -1.52 15.93 5.67
C VAL A 12 -1.98 15.72 4.24
N GLU A 13 -1.48 16.53 3.32
CA GLU A 13 -1.70 16.33 1.89
C GLU A 13 -0.60 15.44 1.33
N LEU A 14 -0.98 14.41 0.56
CA LEU A 14 -0.06 13.52 -0.12
C LEU A 14 0.16 14.02 -1.55
N GLY A 15 1.43 14.21 -1.92
CA GLY A 15 1.81 14.46 -3.29
C GLY A 15 1.65 13.21 -4.18
N PRO A 16 1.74 13.36 -5.52
CA PRO A 16 1.51 12.27 -6.47
C PRO A 16 2.43 11.05 -6.33
N LYS A 17 3.53 11.18 -5.57
CA LYS A 17 4.52 10.13 -5.33
C LYS A 17 4.63 9.76 -3.86
N ASP A 18 3.70 10.23 -3.03
CA ASP A 18 3.75 9.99 -1.60
C ASP A 18 2.85 8.80 -1.26
N VAL A 19 3.34 7.98 -0.34
CA VAL A 19 2.58 6.89 0.27
C VAL A 19 2.57 7.11 1.78
N ALA A 20 1.39 7.21 2.38
CA ALA A 20 1.24 7.29 3.83
C ALA A 20 1.08 5.90 4.43
N LEU A 21 1.87 5.61 5.46
CA LEU A 21 1.71 4.43 6.30
C LEU A 21 1.03 4.82 7.62
N VAL A 22 -0.12 4.20 7.90
CA VAL A 22 -0.98 4.53 9.04
C VAL A 22 -1.23 3.28 9.87
N TRP A 23 -0.94 3.35 11.16
CA TRP A 23 -1.30 2.31 12.12
C TRP A 23 -2.75 2.47 12.57
N SER A 24 -3.53 1.38 12.55
CA SER A 24 -4.85 1.35 13.17
C SER A 24 -4.76 1.13 14.69
N ASP A 25 -5.87 1.32 15.39
CA ASP A 25 -6.01 1.03 16.82
C ASP A 25 -5.91 -0.47 17.14
N GLU A 26 -6.12 -1.35 16.15
CA GLU A 26 -5.86 -2.80 16.27
C GLU A 26 -4.40 -3.18 15.97
N GLY A 27 -3.53 -2.22 15.66
CA GLY A 27 -2.11 -2.46 15.38
C GLY A 27 -1.81 -2.92 13.96
N LEU A 28 -2.75 -2.78 13.03
CA LEU A 28 -2.55 -3.07 11.61
C LEU A 28 -1.90 -1.87 10.90
N ILE A 29 -0.97 -2.14 9.98
CA ILE A 29 -0.36 -1.10 9.13
C ILE A 29 -1.13 -1.04 7.82
N ASN A 30 -1.58 0.17 7.48
CA ASN A 30 -2.30 0.46 6.25
C ASN A 30 -1.51 1.45 5.39
N ALA A 31 -1.44 1.20 4.09
CA ALA A 31 -0.90 2.12 3.10
C ALA A 31 -2.04 2.94 2.46
N TYR A 32 -1.78 4.22 2.23
CA TYR A 32 -2.66 5.14 1.53
C TYR A 32 -1.87 5.93 0.50
N VAL A 33 -2.46 6.10 -0.68
CA VAL A 33 -1.85 6.78 -1.83
C VAL A 33 -2.77 7.88 -2.32
N SER A 34 -2.21 8.92 -2.92
CA SER A 34 -3.00 10.02 -3.51
C SER A 34 -3.64 9.65 -4.84
N ASP A 35 -3.07 8.67 -5.56
CA ASP A 35 -3.56 8.26 -6.87
C ASP A 35 -4.80 7.38 -6.72
N GLN A 36 -5.91 7.83 -7.34
CA GLN A 36 -7.19 7.15 -7.22
C GLN A 36 -7.15 5.72 -7.79
N GLY A 37 -6.45 5.51 -8.91
CA GLY A 37 -6.31 4.21 -9.55
C GLY A 37 -5.57 3.21 -8.66
N LEU A 38 -4.51 3.66 -7.99
CA LEU A 38 -3.77 2.85 -7.01
C LEU A 38 -4.50 2.70 -5.68
N SER A 39 -5.43 3.58 -5.33
CA SER A 39 -6.20 3.47 -4.07
C SER A 39 -7.33 2.43 -4.14
N GLU A 40 -7.86 2.19 -5.34
CA GLU A 40 -9.06 1.35 -5.54
C GLU A 40 -8.77 -0.03 -6.15
N ALA A 41 -7.63 -0.21 -6.84
CA ALA A 41 -7.35 -1.43 -7.59
C ALA A 41 -6.49 -2.47 -6.83
N PRO A 42 -5.30 -2.15 -6.30
CA PRO A 42 -4.43 -3.14 -5.67
C PRO A 42 -4.84 -3.49 -4.22
N PRO A 43 -4.68 -4.76 -3.79
CA PRO A 43 -4.81 -5.15 -2.39
C PRO A 43 -3.84 -4.41 -1.45
N GLN A 44 -4.18 -4.29 -0.17
CA GLN A 44 -3.37 -3.51 0.78
C GLN A 44 -1.91 -3.99 0.93
N HIS A 45 -1.68 -5.30 0.84
CA HIS A 45 -0.32 -5.86 0.91
C HIS A 45 0.57 -5.43 -0.27
N VAL A 46 -0.04 -5.13 -1.43
CA VAL A 46 0.65 -4.59 -2.60
C VAL A 46 1.13 -3.16 -2.34
N LEU A 47 0.25 -2.33 -1.79
CA LEU A 47 0.58 -0.94 -1.47
C LEU A 47 1.66 -0.85 -0.39
N LEU A 48 1.66 -1.77 0.57
CA LEU A 48 2.71 -1.89 1.58
C LEU A 48 4.06 -2.31 0.95
N ALA A 49 4.05 -3.29 0.04
CA ALA A 49 5.26 -3.69 -0.68
C ALA A 49 5.82 -2.52 -1.50
N LEU A 50 4.95 -1.76 -2.18
CA LEU A 50 5.33 -0.55 -2.92
C LEU A 50 5.96 0.51 -2.00
N ALA A 51 5.36 0.77 -0.85
CA ALA A 51 5.90 1.72 0.12
C ALA A 51 7.32 1.33 0.58
N VAL A 52 7.56 0.03 0.82
CA VAL A 52 8.90 -0.48 1.14
C VAL A 52 9.87 -0.24 0.00
N MET A 53 9.51 -0.61 -1.23
CA MET A 53 10.36 -0.41 -2.40
C MET A 53 10.72 1.07 -2.63
N MET A 54 9.77 1.99 -2.40
CA MET A 54 10.01 3.43 -2.53
C MET A 54 10.91 4.01 -1.43
N SER A 55 11.01 3.35 -0.28
CA SER A 55 11.87 3.78 0.83
C SER A 55 13.32 3.31 0.71
N MET A 56 13.63 2.48 -0.30
CA MET A 56 14.96 1.89 -0.48
C MET A 56 15.76 2.64 -1.55
N ASP A 57 17.02 2.92 -1.23
CA ASP A 57 17.94 3.62 -2.15
C ASP A 57 18.66 2.68 -3.12
N ASP A 58 18.60 1.37 -2.88
CA ASP A 58 19.30 0.36 -3.69
C ASP A 58 18.43 -0.13 -4.84
N SER A 59 18.68 0.38 -6.03
CA SER A 59 17.95 0.02 -7.24
C SER A 59 18.05 -1.46 -7.62
N GLU A 60 19.14 -2.16 -7.26
CA GLU A 60 19.29 -3.58 -7.57
C GLU A 60 18.36 -4.42 -6.69
N ILE A 61 18.28 -4.08 -5.39
CA ILE A 61 17.36 -4.73 -4.47
C ILE A 61 15.91 -4.42 -4.84
N VAL A 62 15.60 -3.16 -5.14
CA VAL A 62 14.27 -2.73 -5.58
C VAL A 62 13.84 -3.50 -6.84
N GLY A 63 14.73 -3.65 -7.83
CA GLY A 63 14.45 -4.42 -9.05
C GLY A 63 14.09 -5.88 -8.74
N ARG A 64 14.87 -6.57 -7.89
CA ARG A 64 14.58 -7.96 -7.50
C ARG A 64 13.27 -8.11 -6.72
N MET A 65 12.95 -7.11 -5.88
CA MET A 65 11.68 -7.07 -5.16
C MET A 65 10.51 -6.89 -6.12
N TRP A 66 10.65 -5.99 -7.11
CA TRP A 66 9.65 -5.79 -8.16
C TRP A 66 9.42 -7.06 -8.98
N ASP A 67 10.47 -7.73 -9.44
CA ASP A 67 10.37 -8.98 -10.20
C ASP A 67 9.61 -10.08 -9.42
N THR A 68 9.90 -10.19 -8.12
CA THR A 68 9.23 -11.15 -7.24
C THR A 68 7.77 -10.78 -7.06
N PHE A 69 7.49 -9.48 -6.93
CA PHE A 69 6.18 -8.93 -6.73
C PHE A 69 5.28 -9.09 -7.96
N GLU A 70 5.77 -8.78 -9.17
CA GLU A 70 5.07 -9.02 -10.44
C GLU A 70 4.70 -10.50 -10.59
N LYS A 71 5.65 -11.40 -10.32
CA LYS A 71 5.40 -12.84 -10.42
C LYS A 71 4.28 -13.31 -9.48
N MET A 72 4.24 -12.78 -8.26
CA MET A 72 3.16 -13.11 -7.32
C MET A 72 1.81 -12.57 -7.78
N MET A 73 1.76 -11.38 -8.38
CA MET A 73 0.53 -10.83 -8.95
C MET A 73 0.03 -11.69 -10.13
N ASP A 74 0.93 -12.07 -11.04
CA ASP A 74 0.60 -12.93 -12.18
C ASP A 74 0.05 -14.29 -11.70
N ASP A 75 0.66 -14.89 -10.69
CA ASP A 75 0.20 -16.15 -10.08
C ASP A 75 -1.20 -16.00 -9.44
N ASP A 76 -1.49 -14.86 -8.78
CA ASP A 76 -2.78 -14.61 -8.14
C ASP A 76 -3.89 -14.37 -9.18
N ILE A 77 -3.58 -13.64 -10.26
CA ILE A 77 -4.47 -13.47 -11.42
C ILE A 77 -4.84 -14.84 -12.01
N GLN A 78 -3.84 -15.72 -12.21
CA GLN A 78 -4.08 -17.07 -12.72
C GLN A 78 -4.92 -17.94 -11.77
N ARG A 79 -4.75 -17.78 -10.45
CA ARG A 79 -5.57 -18.50 -9.46
C ARG A 79 -7.01 -18.02 -9.47
N GLN A 80 -7.23 -16.71 -9.54
CA GLN A 80 -8.56 -16.11 -9.60
C GLN A 80 -9.29 -16.44 -10.91
N SER A 81 -8.58 -16.59 -12.03
CA SER A 81 -9.19 -16.99 -13.31
C SER A 81 -9.59 -18.47 -13.40
N ASN A 82 -9.06 -19.31 -12.51
CA ASN A 82 -9.30 -20.76 -12.48
C ASN A 82 -10.25 -21.19 -11.35
N ALA A 83 -10.76 -20.25 -10.56
CA ALA A 83 -11.73 -20.44 -9.49
C ALA A 83 -13.16 -20.08 -9.94
#